data_AF-A0A257K6A4-F1
#
_entry.id   AF-A0A257K6A4-F1
#
_cell.length_a   1.000
_cell.length_b   1.000
_cell.length_c   1.000
_cell.angle_alpha   90.00
_cell.angle_beta   90.00
_cell.angle_gamma   90.00
#
_symmetry.space_group_name_H-M   'P 1'
#
loop_
_entity.id
_entity.type
_entity.pdbx_description
1 polymer ?
#
loop_
_entity_poly.entity_id
_entity_poly.type
_entity_poly.pdbx_seq_one_letter_code
_entity_poly.pdbx_strand_id
1 'polypeptide(L)'
;MKYFFVLLSIMLGLAGCTPDTRTDDYRSVLLPIETIDLPAKFKVDSISVITIHYKKPNTCNLFNGFYYSKSEMTRTVAINSVEMLNSNCLTDNTIIDVSLKFQPQQSGDYTFKFWQGTSTAGTDNFLTNVIHVEP
;
A
#
# COMPACT_ATOMS: atom_id res chain seq x y z
N MET A 1 -58.27 -10.76 -12.08
CA MET A 1 -57.69 -9.41 -12.24
C MET A 1 -57.08 -8.94 -10.90
N LYS A 2 -55.94 -9.51 -10.45
CA LYS A 2 -55.22 -9.00 -9.25
C LYS A 2 -53.71 -9.30 -9.25
N TYR A 3 -53.13 -9.56 -10.41
CA TYR A 3 -51.70 -9.85 -10.54
C TYR A 3 -51.01 -9.02 -11.63
N PHE A 4 -51.74 -8.17 -12.35
CA PHE A 4 -51.17 -7.37 -13.45
C PHE A 4 -50.47 -6.09 -12.98
N PHE A 5 -50.73 -5.63 -11.75
CA PHE A 5 -50.12 -4.40 -11.23
C PHE A 5 -48.72 -4.58 -10.62
N VAL A 6 -48.26 -5.82 -10.43
CA VAL A 6 -46.96 -6.09 -9.78
C VAL A 6 -45.80 -6.11 -10.79
N LEU A 7 -46.06 -6.26 -12.09
CA LEU A 7 -45.00 -6.31 -13.11
C LEU A 7 -44.47 -4.92 -13.52
N LEU A 8 -45.17 -3.83 -13.21
CA LEU A 8 -44.79 -2.49 -13.67
C LEU A 8 -43.79 -1.78 -12.74
N SER A 9 -43.60 -2.26 -11.51
CA SER A 9 -42.70 -1.64 -10.52
C SER A 9 -41.24 -2.08 -10.62
N ILE A 10 -40.94 -3.14 -11.40
CA ILE A 10 -39.57 -3.68 -11.54
C ILE A 10 -38.77 -2.94 -12.63
N MET A 11 -39.40 -2.15 -13.49
CA MET A 11 -38.72 -1.55 -14.64
C MET A 11 -38.07 -0.17 -14.40
N LEU A 12 -38.18 0.40 -13.20
CA LEU A 12 -37.61 1.73 -12.87
C LEU A 12 -36.27 1.68 -12.10
N GLY A 13 -35.66 0.51 -11.96
CA GLY A 13 -34.42 0.34 -11.18
C GLY A 13 -33.10 0.51 -11.93
N LEU A 14 -33.12 0.73 -13.25
CA LEU A 14 -31.91 0.80 -14.08
C LEU A 14 -31.55 2.23 -14.49
N ALA A 15 -31.71 3.21 -13.60
CA ALA A 15 -30.97 4.46 -13.72
C ALA A 15 -29.50 4.13 -13.45
N GLY A 16 -28.82 3.69 -14.51
CA GLY A 16 -27.42 3.30 -14.48
C GLY A 16 -26.59 4.46 -13.94
N CYS A 17 -25.69 4.15 -13.01
CA CYS A 17 -24.53 5.00 -12.77
C CYS A 17 -23.79 5.09 -14.11
N THR A 18 -23.88 6.25 -14.76
CA THR A 18 -22.89 6.62 -15.76
C THR A 18 -21.57 6.69 -14.99
N PRO A 19 -20.54 5.90 -15.35
CA PRO A 19 -19.21 6.17 -14.81
C PRO A 19 -18.89 7.61 -15.20
N ASP A 20 -18.72 8.49 -14.22
CA ASP A 20 -18.34 9.87 -14.45
C ASP A 20 -17.01 9.84 -15.22
N THR A 21 -17.03 10.24 -16.49
CA THR A 21 -15.89 10.14 -17.41
C THR A 21 -14.87 11.25 -17.19
N ARG A 22 -14.74 11.72 -15.95
CA ARG A 22 -13.52 12.39 -15.49
C ARG A 22 -12.55 11.32 -14.99
N THR A 23 -11.98 10.57 -15.94
CA THR A 23 -10.78 9.79 -15.67
C THR A 23 -9.65 10.77 -15.43
N ASP A 24 -9.46 11.15 -14.16
CA ASP A 24 -8.12 11.52 -13.72
C ASP A 24 -7.25 10.29 -14.03
N ASP A 25 -6.45 10.36 -15.10
CA ASP A 25 -5.61 9.24 -15.50
C ASP A 25 -4.49 9.08 -14.47
N TYR A 26 -4.75 8.26 -13.47
CA TYR A 26 -3.78 7.84 -12.48
C TYR A 26 -3.71 6.32 -12.41
N ARG A 27 -2.58 5.81 -11.93
CA ARG A 27 -2.42 4.38 -11.64
C ARG A 27 -1.74 4.18 -10.30
N SER A 28 -2.09 3.09 -9.63
CA SER A 28 -1.36 2.64 -8.45
C SER A 28 -0.11 1.88 -8.87
N VAL A 29 1.03 2.23 -8.28
CA VAL A 29 2.32 1.59 -8.51
C VAL A 29 2.99 1.28 -7.18
N LEU A 30 3.74 0.18 -7.12
CA LEU A 30 4.59 -0.11 -5.99
C LEU A 30 5.97 0.48 -6.21
N LEU A 31 6.50 1.18 -5.20
CA LEU A 31 7.86 1.70 -5.23
C LEU A 31 8.76 0.90 -4.27
N PRO A 32 10.02 0.66 -4.67
CA PRO A 32 10.97 -0.09 -3.85
C PRO A 32 11.37 0.72 -2.61
N ILE A 33 11.59 0.00 -1.52
CA ILE A 33 12.15 0.55 -0.28
C ILE A 33 13.68 0.51 -0.38
N GLU A 34 14.33 1.63 -0.07
CA GLU A 34 15.79 1.75 -0.07
C GLU A 34 16.36 1.21 1.25
N THR A 35 15.96 1.84 2.36
CA THR A 35 16.43 1.52 3.72
C THR A 35 15.31 1.71 4.74
N ILE A 36 15.56 1.25 5.97
CA ILE A 36 14.67 1.41 7.10
C ILE A 36 15.47 1.81 8.34
N ASP A 37 14.83 2.53 9.24
CA ASP A 37 15.28 2.70 10.61
C ASP A 37 14.30 2.01 11.56
N LEU A 38 14.82 1.09 12.37
CA LEU A 38 14.05 0.36 13.37
C LEU A 38 14.15 1.07 14.72
N PRO A 39 13.05 1.17 15.49
CA PRO A 39 13.10 1.60 16.87
C PRO A 39 13.86 0.57 17.72
N ALA A 40 14.38 1.02 18.86
CA ALA A 40 15.18 0.17 19.75
C ALA A 40 14.41 -1.05 20.29
N LYS A 41 13.08 -0.93 20.45
CA LYS A 41 12.23 -1.97 21.04
C LYS A 41 10.85 -2.02 20.40
N PHE A 42 10.28 -3.21 20.45
CA PHE A 42 8.92 -3.50 20.07
C PHE A 42 8.23 -4.24 21.21
N LYS A 43 7.00 -3.83 21.52
CA LYS A 43 6.23 -4.42 22.61
C LYS A 43 4.80 -4.69 22.15
N VAL A 44 4.21 -5.77 22.66
CA VAL A 44 2.79 -6.07 22.45
C VAL A 44 1.91 -4.87 22.84
N ASP A 45 0.88 -4.63 22.03
CA ASP A 45 -0.11 -3.57 22.13
C ASP A 45 0.44 -2.13 22.10
N SER A 46 1.75 -1.96 21.94
CA SER A 46 2.41 -0.67 21.80
C SER A 46 2.66 -0.33 20.33
N ILE A 47 2.48 0.94 19.96
CA ILE A 47 2.77 1.40 18.60
C ILE A 47 4.26 1.73 18.51
N SER A 48 5.00 0.89 17.81
CA SER A 48 6.36 1.17 17.36
C SER A 48 6.34 1.80 15.96
N VAL A 49 7.24 2.75 15.70
CA VAL A 49 7.35 3.41 14.40
C VAL A 49 8.60 2.95 13.70
N ILE A 50 8.44 2.32 12.53
CA ILE A 50 9.52 2.01 11.61
C ILE A 50 9.58 3.13 10.59
N THR A 51 10.71 3.83 10.49
CA THR A 51 10.91 4.82 9.44
C THR A 51 11.36 4.10 8.18
N ILE A 52 10.70 4.37 7.06
CA ILE A 52 11.00 3.78 5.76
C ILE A 52 11.47 4.90 4.85
N HIS A 53 12.61 4.68 4.21
CA HIS A 53 13.18 5.57 3.22
C HIS A 53 12.97 4.98 1.84
N TYR A 54 12.40 5.76 0.94
CA TYR A 54 12.22 5.34 -0.45
C TYR A 54 12.51 6.48 -1.40
N LYS A 55 12.90 6.12 -2.61
CA LYS A 55 13.15 7.08 -3.67
C LYS A 55 11.85 7.40 -4.39
N LYS A 56 11.42 8.66 -4.33
CA LYS A 56 10.41 9.16 -5.26
C LYS A 56 11.03 9.14 -6.67
N PRO A 57 10.33 8.71 -7.74
CA PRO A 57 10.92 8.69 -9.10
C PRO A 57 10.71 9.99 -9.90
N ASN A 58 9.54 10.61 -9.73
CA ASN A 58 9.14 11.83 -10.44
C ASN A 58 8.11 12.63 -9.64
N THR A 59 7.88 13.88 -10.02
CA THR A 59 6.98 14.80 -9.31
C THR A 59 5.52 14.33 -9.27
N CYS A 60 5.11 13.42 -10.15
CA CYS A 60 3.76 12.88 -10.25
C CYS A 60 3.52 11.64 -9.39
N ASN A 61 4.55 11.09 -8.75
CA ASN A 61 4.42 10.01 -7.79
C ASN A 61 4.09 10.57 -6.40
N LEU A 62 2.94 10.18 -5.87
CA LEU A 62 2.42 10.61 -4.59
C LEU A 62 2.33 9.42 -3.65
N PHE A 63 2.87 9.55 -2.44
CA PHE A 63 2.73 8.54 -1.41
C PHE A 63 1.25 8.29 -1.10
N ASN A 64 0.82 7.03 -1.22
CA ASN A 64 -0.54 6.59 -0.97
C ASN A 64 -0.55 5.40 0.01
N GLY A 65 0.27 5.49 1.05
CA GLY A 65 0.38 4.48 2.09
C GLY A 65 1.32 3.32 1.72
N PHE A 66 1.08 2.18 2.37
CA PHE A 66 1.90 0.99 2.22
C PHE A 66 1.08 -0.14 1.62
N TYR A 67 1.66 -0.87 0.68
CA TYR A 67 1.26 -2.25 0.50
C TYR A 67 1.70 -3.03 1.74
N TYR A 68 0.78 -3.74 2.38
CA TYR A 68 1.05 -4.46 3.61
C TYR A 68 0.34 -5.81 3.62
N SER A 69 1.11 -6.89 3.50
CA SER A 69 0.60 -8.26 3.56
C SER A 69 1.05 -8.95 4.84
N LYS A 70 0.15 -9.74 5.43
CA LYS A 70 0.35 -10.48 6.68
C LYS A 70 0.24 -11.97 6.38
N SER A 71 1.24 -12.75 6.79
CA SER A 71 1.20 -14.21 6.79
C SER A 71 1.85 -14.69 8.09
N GLU A 72 1.05 -15.18 9.03
CA GLU A 72 1.51 -15.56 10.38
C GLU A 72 2.31 -14.44 11.08
N MET A 73 3.59 -14.65 11.36
CA MET A 73 4.54 -13.68 11.93
C MET A 73 5.35 -12.93 10.85
N THR A 74 5.07 -13.19 9.57
CA THR A 74 5.71 -12.50 8.44
C THR A 74 4.90 -11.27 8.00
N ARG A 75 5.60 -10.17 7.74
CA ARG A 75 5.05 -8.91 7.23
C ARG A 75 5.77 -8.53 5.95
N THR A 76 5.04 -8.46 4.83
CA THR A 76 5.60 -7.98 3.56
C THR A 76 5.13 -6.56 3.31
N VAL A 77 6.08 -5.65 3.09
CA VAL A 77 5.82 -4.21 2.98
C VAL A 77 6.42 -3.65 1.70
N ALA A 78 5.68 -2.80 1.00
CA ALA A 78 6.18 -1.96 -0.08
C ALA A 78 5.53 -0.57 0.00
N ILE A 79 6.10 0.42 -0.69
CA ILE A 79 5.47 1.73 -0.83
C ILE A 79 4.35 1.62 -1.86
N ASN A 80 3.13 2.00 -1.49
CA ASN A 80 2.05 2.18 -2.45
C ASN A 80 2.03 3.65 -2.87
N SER A 81 2.21 3.91 -4.17
CA SER A 81 2.24 5.23 -4.76
C SER A 81 1.12 5.37 -5.79
N VAL A 82 0.56 6.57 -5.92
CA VAL A 82 -0.30 6.93 -7.04
C VAL A 82 0.54 7.77 -8.00
N GLU A 83 0.56 7.36 -9.27
CA GLU A 83 1.23 8.07 -10.34
C GLU A 83 0.20 8.74 -11.25
N MET A 84 0.28 10.07 -11.39
CA MET A 84 -0.52 10.84 -12.34
C MET A 84 0.09 10.74 -13.75
N LEU A 85 -0.70 10.32 -14.75
CA LEU A 85 -0.23 10.01 -16.10
C LEU A 85 -0.29 11.20 -17.07
N ASN A 86 -1.29 12.08 -16.95
CA ASN A 86 -1.49 13.23 -17.85
C ASN A 86 -0.88 14.53 -17.32
N SER A 87 0.19 14.43 -16.55
CA SER A 87 0.87 15.56 -15.93
C SER A 87 2.26 15.77 -16.55
N ASN A 88 2.74 17.02 -16.58
CA ASN A 88 4.12 17.33 -16.98
C ASN A 88 5.09 16.95 -15.86
N CYS A 89 5.33 15.64 -15.71
CA CYS A 89 6.15 15.08 -14.65
C CYS A 89 7.63 15.37 -14.89
N LEU A 90 8.33 15.85 -13.87
CA LEU A 90 9.78 16.01 -13.88
C LEU A 90 10.40 14.88 -13.06
N THR A 91 11.56 14.39 -13.48
CA THR A 91 12.35 13.47 -12.65
C THR A 91 12.64 14.12 -11.31
N ASP A 92 12.33 13.40 -10.25
CA ASP A 92 12.48 13.83 -8.87
C ASP A 92 12.97 12.60 -8.15
N ASN A 93 14.26 12.54 -7.85
CA ASN A 93 14.95 11.39 -7.29
C ASN A 93 15.14 11.53 -5.77
N THR A 94 14.32 12.36 -5.14
CA THR A 94 14.42 12.70 -3.72
C THR A 94 14.09 11.48 -2.86
N ILE A 95 14.85 11.31 -1.76
CA ILE A 95 14.54 10.33 -0.73
C ILE A 95 13.44 10.91 0.16
N ILE A 96 12.37 10.15 0.32
CA ILE A 96 11.22 10.49 1.14
C ILE A 96 11.15 9.53 2.32
N ASP A 97 10.89 10.11 3.49
CA ASP A 97 10.77 9.38 4.75
C ASP A 97 9.30 9.24 5.11
N VAL A 98 8.84 8.01 5.37
CA VAL A 98 7.47 7.72 5.77
C VAL A 98 7.43 6.78 6.96
N SER A 99 6.49 7.02 7.86
CA SER A 99 6.36 6.26 9.11
C SER A 99 5.39 5.09 8.97
N LEU A 100 5.91 3.87 9.07
CA LEU A 100 5.09 2.67 9.24
C LEU A 100 4.83 2.44 10.73
N LYS A 101 3.56 2.56 11.14
CA LYS A 101 3.13 2.23 12.50
C LYS A 101 2.90 0.72 12.60
N PHE A 102 3.57 0.08 13.56
CA PHE A 102 3.43 -1.34 13.84
C PHE A 102 2.97 -1.54 15.29
N GLN A 103 1.84 -2.23 15.46
CA GLN A 103 1.26 -2.58 16.75
C GLN A 103 1.00 -4.09 16.78
N PRO A 104 1.97 -4.90 17.26
CA PRO A 104 1.81 -6.34 17.37
C PRO A 104 0.87 -6.70 18.53
N GLN A 105 0.07 -7.75 18.36
CA GLN A 105 -0.81 -8.30 19.41
C GLN A 105 -0.25 -9.60 20.03
N GLN A 106 0.87 -10.08 19.52
CA GLN A 106 1.52 -11.31 19.94
C GLN A 106 3.01 -11.04 20.10
N SER A 107 3.62 -11.57 21.16
CA SER A 107 5.07 -11.53 21.38
C SER A 107 5.78 -12.58 20.52
N GLY A 108 7.07 -12.36 20.26
CA GLY A 108 7.91 -13.28 19.49
C GLY A 108 8.53 -12.63 18.27
N ASP A 109 9.10 -13.47 17.40
CA ASP A 109 9.91 -13.00 16.28
C ASP A 109 9.05 -12.78 15.03
N TYR A 110 9.00 -11.53 14.57
CA TYR A 110 8.36 -11.14 13.32
C TYR A 110 9.39 -11.01 12.20
N THR A 111 9.14 -11.65 11.07
CA THR A 111 9.95 -11.48 9.87
C THR A 111 9.36 -10.37 9.01
N PHE A 112 10.03 -9.23 8.90
CA PHE A 112 9.66 -8.19 7.96
C PHE A 112 10.43 -8.35 6.65
N LYS A 113 9.70 -8.30 5.53
CA LYS A 113 10.21 -8.30 4.16
C LYS A 113 9.84 -6.98 3.50
N PHE A 114 10.79 -6.06 3.40
CA PHE A 114 10.62 -4.78 2.72
C PHE A 114 11.02 -4.94 1.26
N TRP A 115 10.07 -4.77 0.33
CA TRP A 115 10.29 -5.03 -1.10
C TRP A 115 11.23 -4.00 -1.72
N GLN A 116 12.26 -4.48 -2.43
CA GLN A 116 13.31 -3.68 -3.07
C GLN A 116 13.26 -3.70 -4.60
N GLY A 117 12.12 -4.12 -5.16
CA GLY A 117 11.95 -4.23 -6.60
C GLY A 117 12.07 -5.67 -7.11
N THR A 118 11.64 -5.84 -8.35
CA THR A 118 11.75 -7.10 -9.09
C THR A 118 13.01 -7.10 -9.95
N SER A 119 13.78 -8.19 -9.93
CA SER A 119 14.96 -8.35 -10.77
C SER A 119 14.60 -8.51 -12.25
N THR A 120 15.61 -8.45 -13.13
CA THR A 120 15.45 -8.69 -14.58
C THR A 120 14.92 -10.09 -14.91
N ALA A 121 15.06 -11.06 -13.99
CA ALA A 121 14.53 -12.41 -14.11
C ALA A 121 13.08 -12.55 -13.59
N GLY A 122 12.44 -11.44 -13.18
CA GLY A 122 11.06 -11.46 -12.65
C GLY A 122 10.95 -11.92 -11.19
N THR A 123 12.06 -11.95 -10.45
CA THR A 123 12.08 -12.37 -9.03
C THR A 123 12.10 -11.16 -8.10
N ASP A 124 11.20 -11.14 -7.11
CA ASP A 124 11.15 -10.07 -6.11
C ASP A 124 12.31 -10.14 -5.11
N ASN A 125 12.93 -8.98 -4.86
CA ASN A 125 13.99 -8.81 -3.88
C ASN A 125 13.42 -8.15 -2.62
N PHE A 126 13.94 -8.54 -1.46
CA PHE A 126 13.48 -8.02 -0.17
C PHE A 126 14.65 -7.76 0.78
N LEU A 127 14.64 -6.58 1.41
CA LEU A 127 15.38 -6.33 2.64
C LEU A 127 14.62 -7.04 3.78
N THR A 128 15.23 -8.08 4.33
CA THR A 128 14.59 -8.92 5.36
C THR A 128 15.19 -8.66 6.73
N ASN A 129 14.34 -8.39 7.72
CA ASN A 129 14.74 -8.18 9.11
C ASN A 129 13.86 -9.01 10.06
N VAL A 130 14.48 -9.62 11.06
CA VAL A 130 13.77 -10.29 12.15
C VAL A 130 13.67 -9.33 13.32
N ILE A 131 12.45 -9.08 13.79
CA ILE A 131 12.13 -8.15 14.87
C ILE A 131 11.54 -8.94 16.03
N HIS A 132 12.22 -8.91 17.17
CA HIS A 132 11.70 -9.49 18.41
C HIS A 132 10.71 -8.54 19.08
N VAL A 133 9.50 -9.02 19.36
CA VAL A 133 8.47 -8.30 20.10
C VAL A 133 8.41 -8.81 21.53
N GLU A 134 8.71 -7.92 22.47
CA GLU A 134 8.58 -8.14 23.91
C GLU A 134 7.08 -8.23 24.29
N PRO A 135 6.71 -9.06 25.27
CA PRO A 135 5.35 -9.12 25.81
C PRO A 135 4.94 -7.83 26.53
#